data_AF-A0A0J7Z0P3-F1
#
_entry.id   AF-A0A0J7Z0P3-F1
#
_cell.length_a   1.000
_cell.length_b   1.000
_cell.length_c   1.000
_cell.angle_alpha   90.00
_cell.angle_beta   90.00
_cell.angle_gamma   90.00
#
_symmetry.space_group_name_H-M   'P 1'
#
loop_
_entity.id
_entity.type
_entity.pdbx_description
1 polymer ?
#
loop_
_entity_poly.entity_id
_entity_poly.type
_entity_poly.pdbx_seq_one_letter_code
_entity_poly.pdbx_strand_id
1 'polypeptide(L)'
;MKVLHWAFFSVIFAVLPIAAGYLIDATRQGDRSFSDLISHGELYIVSAGLTAAAVGQSFMKKSNKHRFLHAILTFTNIGLFFLTSFLYADAVAPNAANDPEVRRDVMAELSLWFFAITLITTGASTVLAEVEE
;
A
#
# COMPACT_ATOMS: atom_id res chain seq x y z
N MET A 1 7.08 21.29 -2.60
CA MET A 1 7.90 20.14 -2.15
C MET A 1 7.06 19.03 -1.49
N LYS A 2 5.74 18.99 -1.68
CA LYS A 2 4.88 18.08 -0.91
C LYS A 2 5.00 16.64 -1.39
N VAL A 3 5.17 16.45 -2.71
CA VAL A 3 5.42 15.13 -3.32
C VAL A 3 6.72 14.50 -2.81
N LEU A 4 7.79 15.28 -2.63
CA LEU A 4 9.08 14.76 -2.17
C LEU A 4 9.02 14.32 -0.69
N HIS A 5 8.34 15.11 0.16
CA HIS A 5 8.10 14.74 1.55
C HIS A 5 7.17 13.53 1.66
N TRP A 6 6.12 13.45 0.83
CA TRP A 6 5.25 12.29 0.76
C TRP A 6 6.00 11.03 0.33
N ALA A 7 6.80 11.08 -0.73
CA ALA A 7 7.58 9.94 -1.19
C ALA A 7 8.53 9.45 -0.09
N PHE A 8 9.19 10.37 0.62
CA PHE A 8 10.12 9.99 1.69
C PHE A 8 9.39 9.47 2.95
N PHE A 9 8.45 10.24 3.50
CA PHE A 9 7.82 9.93 4.79
C PHE A 9 6.63 8.96 4.70
N SER A 10 5.98 8.86 3.55
CA SER A 10 4.84 7.95 3.38
C SER A 10 5.26 6.66 2.68
N VAL A 11 6.11 6.71 1.63
CA VAL A 11 6.48 5.49 0.89
C VAL A 11 7.67 4.78 1.54
N ILE A 12 8.82 5.45 1.70
CA ILE A 12 10.04 4.82 2.23
C ILE A 12 9.83 4.34 3.67
N PHE A 13 9.21 5.17 4.51
CA PHE A 13 8.98 4.79 5.91
C PHE A 13 7.93 3.68 6.06
N ALA A 14 6.97 3.57 5.14
CA ALA A 14 6.00 2.49 5.19
C ALA A 14 6.59 1.14 4.75
N VAL A 15 7.62 1.12 3.90
CA VAL A 15 8.35 -0.12 3.57
C VAL A 15 9.46 -0.47 4.57
N LEU A 16 9.79 0.45 5.49
CA LEU A 16 10.85 0.24 6.48
C LEU A 16 10.61 -0.97 7.41
N PRO A 17 9.40 -1.23 7.92
CA PRO A 17 9.12 -2.43 8.71
C PRO A 17 9.39 -3.73 7.93
N ILE A 18 9.05 -3.75 6.64
CA ILE A 18 9.30 -4.89 5.75
C ILE A 18 10.82 -5.08 5.58
N ALA A 19 11.55 -4.00 5.29
CA ALA A 19 13.00 -4.05 5.18
C ALA A 19 13.69 -4.49 6.49
N ALA A 20 13.16 -4.07 7.64
CA ALA A 20 13.64 -4.51 8.95
C ALA A 20 13.35 -6.01 9.17
N GLY A 21 12.18 -6.50 8.78
CA GLY A 21 11.84 -7.93 8.78
C GLY A 21 12.83 -8.76 7.95
N TYR A 22 13.13 -8.29 6.73
CA TYR A 22 14.13 -8.92 5.86
C TYR A 22 15.52 -9.00 6.52
N LEU A 23 15.99 -7.91 7.12
CA LEU A 23 17.29 -7.87 7.81
C LEU A 23 17.32 -8.80 9.02
N ILE A 24 16.24 -8.87 9.80
CA ILE A 24 16.13 -9.77 10.96
C ILE A 24 16.18 -11.22 10.49
N ASP A 25 15.46 -11.58 9.43
CA ASP A 25 15.45 -12.94 8.89
C ASP A 25 16.82 -13.32 8.30
N ALA A 26 17.46 -12.42 7.56
CA ALA A 26 18.81 -12.62 7.02
C ALA A 26 19.85 -12.89 8.13
N THR A 27 19.70 -12.28 9.30
CA THR A 27 20.60 -12.50 10.45
C THR A 27 20.27 -13.76 11.26
N ARG A 28 19.07 -14.33 11.15
CA ARG A 28 18.59 -15.41 12.04
C ARG A 28 18.34 -16.76 11.37
N GLN A 29 17.88 -16.82 10.12
CA GLN A 29 17.33 -18.06 9.53
C GLN A 29 17.83 -18.43 8.13
N GLY A 30 18.85 -17.76 7.59
CA GLY A 30 19.33 -18.02 6.23
C GLY A 30 18.40 -17.43 5.17
N ASP A 31 18.85 -17.47 3.91
CA ASP A 31 18.28 -16.76 2.75
C ASP A 31 16.79 -17.09 2.56
N ARG A 32 15.88 -16.27 3.13
CA ARG A 32 14.46 -16.30 2.78
C ARG A 32 14.26 -15.51 1.49
N SER A 33 13.49 -16.09 0.58
CA SER A 33 13.10 -15.40 -0.64
C SER A 33 12.33 -14.13 -0.31
N PHE A 34 12.57 -13.05 -1.05
CA PHE A 34 11.78 -11.81 -0.94
C PHE A 34 10.27 -12.06 -1.11
N SER A 35 9.90 -13.07 -1.90
CA SER A 35 8.52 -13.55 -2.05
C SER A 35 7.92 -14.00 -0.71
N ASP A 36 8.68 -14.76 0.08
CA ASP A 36 8.20 -15.26 1.38
C ASP A 36 7.91 -14.12 2.34
N LEU A 37 8.76 -13.09 2.37
CA LEU A 37 8.57 -11.96 3.27
C LEU A 37 7.27 -11.21 2.96
N ILE A 38 7.05 -10.91 1.69
CA ILE A 38 5.89 -10.14 1.22
C ILE A 38 4.59 -10.97 1.24
N SER A 39 4.69 -12.30 1.13
CA SER A 39 3.54 -13.21 1.17
C SER A 39 2.70 -13.13 2.45
N HIS A 40 3.23 -12.55 3.53
CA HIS A 40 2.52 -12.35 4.80
C HIS A 40 1.50 -11.19 4.76
N GLY A 41 1.34 -10.53 3.61
CA GLY A 41 0.36 -9.46 3.41
C GLY A 41 0.80 -8.09 3.93
N GLU A 42 2.07 -7.95 4.31
CA GLU A 42 2.64 -6.68 4.81
C GLU A 42 2.50 -5.54 3.77
N LEU A 43 2.62 -5.84 2.47
CA LEU A 43 2.40 -4.84 1.41
C LEU A 43 0.95 -4.37 1.32
N TYR A 44 -0.01 -5.23 1.65
CA TYR A 44 -1.43 -4.86 1.63
C TYR A 44 -1.75 -3.87 2.74
N ILE A 45 -1.23 -4.09 3.97
CA ILE A 45 -1.47 -3.16 5.07
C ILE A 45 -0.77 -1.82 4.84
N VAL A 46 0.41 -1.83 4.24
CA VAL A 46 1.10 -0.60 3.79
C VAL A 46 0.27 0.16 2.76
N SER A 47 -0.29 -0.55 1.77
CA SER A 47 -1.16 0.04 0.76
C SER A 47 -2.44 0.64 1.37
N ALA A 48 -3.04 -0.05 2.35
CA ALA A 48 -4.17 0.47 3.11
C ALA A 48 -3.80 1.76 3.87
N GLY A 49 -2.63 1.82 4.51
CA GLY A 49 -2.15 3.04 5.16
C GLY A 49 -1.99 4.22 4.19
N LEU A 50 -1.38 3.99 3.03
CA LEU A 50 -1.15 5.01 2.00
C LEU A 50 -2.46 5.56 1.43
N THR A 51 -3.41 4.67 1.11
CA THR A 51 -4.72 5.06 0.61
C THR A 51 -5.52 5.85 1.64
N ALA A 52 -5.52 5.42 2.92
CA ALA A 52 -6.16 6.15 4.00
C ALA A 52 -5.59 7.56 4.17
N ALA A 53 -4.26 7.72 4.11
CA ALA A 53 -3.60 9.02 4.18
C ALA A 53 -4.02 9.94 3.01
N ALA A 54 -4.03 9.44 1.78
CA ALA A 54 -4.45 10.20 0.61
C ALA A 54 -5.93 10.63 0.68
N VAL A 55 -6.81 9.73 1.16
CA VAL A 55 -8.23 10.04 1.37
C VAL A 55 -8.39 11.13 2.43
N GLY A 56 -7.69 11.02 3.56
CA GLY A 56 -7.70 12.03 4.62
C GLY A 56 -7.28 13.41 4.12
N GLN A 57 -6.22 13.49 3.33
CA GLN A 57 -5.79 14.74 2.69
C GLN A 57 -6.87 15.34 1.79
N SER A 58 -7.58 14.51 1.03
CA SER A 58 -8.64 14.99 0.15
C SER A 58 -9.85 15.54 0.92
N PHE A 59 -10.17 15.00 2.10
CA PHE A 59 -11.25 15.51 2.96
C PHE A 59 -10.90 16.84 3.65
N MET A 60 -9.61 17.10 3.89
CA MET A 60 -9.16 18.35 4.53
C MET A 60 -9.09 19.54 3.57
N LYS A 61 -9.23 19.31 2.25
CA LYS A 61 -9.07 20.35 1.23
C LYS A 61 -10.36 21.17 1.04
N LYS A 62 -10.23 22.50 1.11
CA LYS A 62 -11.37 23.45 1.14
C LYS A 62 -11.72 24.06 -0.24
N SER A 63 -10.81 23.99 -1.20
CA SER A 63 -10.97 24.52 -2.57
C SER A 63 -10.44 23.48 -3.56
N ASN A 64 -11.27 23.05 -4.51
CA ASN A 64 -10.88 22.10 -5.56
C ASN A 64 -11.20 22.69 -6.92
N LYS A 65 -10.17 23.25 -7.59
CA LYS A 65 -10.26 23.69 -8.99
C LYS A 65 -10.61 22.52 -9.91
N HIS A 66 -10.15 21.30 -9.58
CA HIS A 66 -10.45 20.05 -10.26
C HIS A 66 -11.26 19.09 -9.36
N ARG A 67 -12.37 19.57 -8.79
CA ARG A 67 -13.25 18.80 -7.88
C ARG A 67 -13.62 17.41 -8.40
N PHE A 68 -13.85 17.26 -9.70
CA PHE A 68 -14.19 15.97 -10.31
C PHE A 68 -13.02 14.97 -10.26
N LEU A 69 -11.81 15.41 -10.61
CA LEU A 69 -10.62 14.57 -10.58
C LEU A 69 -10.27 14.14 -9.15
N HIS A 70 -10.40 15.08 -8.20
CA HIS A 70 -10.25 14.81 -6.76
C HIS A 70 -11.26 13.76 -6.27
N ALA A 71 -12.52 13.85 -6.70
CA ALA A 71 -13.55 12.89 -6.32
C ALA A 71 -13.26 11.47 -6.86
N ILE A 72 -12.82 11.35 -8.12
CA ILE A 72 -12.44 10.06 -8.71
C ILE A 72 -11.28 9.45 -7.93
N LEU A 73 -10.19 10.19 -7.74
CA LEU A 73 -9.00 9.68 -7.04
C LEU A 73 -9.31 9.29 -5.59
N THR A 74 -10.14 10.08 -4.90
CA THR A 74 -10.60 9.74 -3.55
C THR A 74 -11.40 8.45 -3.54
N PHE A 75 -12.36 8.30 -4.44
CA PHE A 75 -13.18 7.09 -4.53
C PHE A 75 -12.35 5.86 -4.89
N THR A 76 -11.40 6.00 -5.82
CA THR A 76 -10.44 4.94 -6.16
C THR A 76 -9.59 4.55 -4.96
N ASN A 77 -9.05 5.51 -4.21
CA ASN A 77 -8.26 5.20 -3.01
C ASN A 77 -9.11 4.56 -1.90
N ILE A 78 -10.38 4.95 -1.73
CA ILE A 78 -11.31 4.26 -0.82
C ILE A 78 -11.53 2.81 -1.27
N GLY A 79 -11.75 2.58 -2.56
CA GLY A 79 -11.91 1.22 -3.10
C GLY A 79 -10.65 0.36 -2.87
N LEU A 80 -9.47 0.92 -3.14
CA LEU A 80 -8.19 0.26 -2.88
C LEU A 80 -7.97 -0.01 -1.38
N PHE A 81 -8.36 0.91 -0.50
CA PHE A 81 -8.29 0.72 0.94
C PHE A 81 -9.09 -0.51 1.38
N PHE A 82 -10.34 -0.62 0.95
CA PHE A 82 -11.18 -1.77 1.29
C PHE A 82 -10.64 -3.08 0.70
N LEU A 83 -10.21 -3.04 -0.56
CA LEU A 83 -9.72 -4.22 -1.25
C LEU A 83 -8.42 -4.75 -0.65
N THR A 84 -7.45 -3.87 -0.39
CA THR A 84 -6.18 -4.25 0.25
C THR A 84 -6.39 -4.70 1.70
N SER A 85 -7.30 -4.08 2.45
CA SER A 85 -7.68 -4.54 3.80
C SER A 85 -8.32 -5.93 3.77
N PHE A 86 -9.17 -6.20 2.79
CA PHE A 86 -9.79 -7.51 2.60
C PHE A 86 -8.76 -8.58 2.24
N LEU A 87 -7.85 -8.28 1.30
CA LEU A 87 -6.78 -9.20 0.91
C LEU A 87 -5.79 -9.47 2.06
N TYR A 88 -5.50 -8.46 2.89
CA TYR A 88 -4.73 -8.66 4.12
C TYR A 88 -5.45 -9.60 5.10
N ALA A 89 -6.75 -9.39 5.34
CA ALA A 89 -7.54 -10.24 6.21
C ALA A 89 -7.58 -11.70 5.71
N ASP A 90 -7.67 -11.89 4.39
CA ASP A 90 -7.56 -13.21 3.77
C ASP A 90 -6.16 -13.81 3.97
N ALA A 91 -5.09 -13.05 3.69
CA ALA A 91 -3.71 -13.51 3.82
C ALA A 91 -3.36 -14.02 5.24
N VAL A 92 -3.91 -13.39 6.28
CA VAL A 92 -3.66 -13.74 7.70
C VAL A 92 -4.65 -14.80 8.23
N ALA A 93 -5.72 -15.14 7.48
CA ALA A 93 -6.74 -16.06 7.95
C ALA A 93 -6.18 -17.50 8.15
N PRO A 94 -6.41 -18.13 9.32
CA PRO A 94 -5.83 -19.44 9.66
C PRO A 94 -6.48 -20.64 8.94
N ASN A 95 -7.59 -20.44 8.22
CA ASN A 95 -8.43 -21.51 7.66
C ASN A 95 -8.33 -21.65 6.12
N ALA A 96 -7.28 -21.14 5.49
CA ALA A 96 -7.09 -21.27 4.06
C ALA A 96 -6.74 -22.73 3.69
N ALA A 97 -7.76 -23.50 3.34
CA ALA A 97 -7.64 -24.87 2.86
C ALA A 97 -7.21 -24.89 1.38
N ASN A 98 -6.30 -25.83 1.07
CA ASN A 98 -5.66 -26.14 -0.22
C ASN A 98 -4.41 -25.30 -0.55
N ASP A 99 -3.26 -25.98 -0.59
CA ASP A 99 -1.91 -25.51 -0.93
C ASP A 99 -1.47 -24.13 -0.38
N PRO A 100 -0.94 -24.09 0.87
CA PRO A 100 -0.50 -22.84 1.49
C PRO A 100 0.69 -22.18 0.77
N GLU A 101 1.54 -22.95 0.08
CA GLU A 101 2.70 -22.41 -0.67
C GLU A 101 2.25 -21.68 -1.94
N VAL A 102 1.44 -22.30 -2.79
CA VAL A 102 0.91 -21.68 -4.01
C VAL A 102 0.14 -20.40 -3.71
N ARG A 103 -0.65 -20.40 -2.63
CA ARG A 103 -1.40 -19.22 -2.21
C ARG A 103 -0.49 -18.09 -1.74
N ARG A 104 0.61 -18.40 -1.04
CA ARG A 104 1.58 -17.39 -0.59
C ARG A 104 2.25 -16.68 -1.77
N ASP A 105 2.66 -17.42 -2.79
CA ASP A 105 3.26 -16.84 -3.99
C ASP A 105 2.26 -15.94 -4.74
N VAL A 106 1.02 -16.40 -4.92
CA VAL A 106 -0.03 -15.59 -5.55
C VAL A 106 -0.33 -14.32 -4.74
N MET A 107 -0.39 -14.43 -3.41
CA MET A 107 -0.61 -13.27 -2.53
C MET A 107 0.55 -12.30 -2.56
N ALA A 108 1.80 -12.78 -2.64
CA ALA A 108 2.99 -11.95 -2.77
C ALA A 108 2.96 -11.17 -4.09
N GLU A 109 2.71 -11.84 -5.21
CA GLU A 109 2.64 -11.18 -6.53
C GLU A 109 1.51 -10.15 -6.60
N LEU A 110 0.30 -10.52 -6.15
CA LEU A 110 -0.83 -9.60 -6.11
C LEU A 110 -0.55 -8.38 -5.22
N SER A 111 0.13 -8.56 -4.08
CA SER A 111 0.44 -7.45 -3.18
C SER A 111 1.39 -6.43 -3.82
N LEU A 112 2.34 -6.87 -4.66
CA LEU A 112 3.21 -5.98 -5.43
C LEU A 112 2.40 -5.15 -6.43
N TRP A 113 1.49 -5.79 -7.15
CA TRP A 113 0.60 -5.10 -8.09
C TRP A 113 -0.29 -4.07 -7.40
N PHE A 114 -0.93 -4.45 -6.28
CA PHE A 114 -1.76 -3.53 -5.51
C PHE A 114 -0.97 -2.37 -4.91
N PHE A 115 0.25 -2.62 -4.44
CA PHE A 115 1.14 -1.58 -3.95
C PHE A 115 1.55 -0.61 -5.06
N ALA A 116 1.91 -1.12 -6.26
CA ALA A 116 2.25 -0.28 -7.41
C ALA A 116 1.07 0.60 -7.85
N ILE A 117 -0.14 0.02 -7.95
CA ILE A 117 -1.35 0.77 -8.27
C ILE A 117 -1.61 1.83 -7.19
N THR A 118 -1.48 1.46 -5.92
CA THR A 118 -1.66 2.38 -4.79
C THR A 118 -0.69 3.55 -4.85
N LEU A 119 0.58 3.30 -5.17
CA LEU A 119 1.59 4.37 -5.32
C LEU A 119 1.21 5.34 -6.43
N ILE A 120 0.72 4.84 -7.56
CA ILE A 120 0.30 5.68 -8.68
C ILE A 120 -0.93 6.52 -8.29
N THR A 121 -1.95 5.93 -7.66
CA THR A 121 -3.20 6.63 -7.34
C THR A 121 -3.02 7.63 -6.20
N THR A 122 -2.31 7.26 -5.14
CA THR A 122 -2.01 8.14 -4.00
C THR A 122 -1.01 9.23 -4.41
N GLY A 123 0.02 8.89 -5.18
CA GLY A 123 0.95 9.86 -5.75
C GLY A 123 0.26 10.87 -6.67
N ALA A 124 -0.64 10.42 -7.56
CA ALA A 124 -1.45 11.32 -8.39
C ALA A 124 -2.31 12.27 -7.54
N SER A 125 -2.86 11.76 -6.43
CA SER A 125 -3.63 12.59 -5.47
C SER A 125 -2.77 13.65 -4.81
N THR A 126 -1.53 13.30 -4.43
CA THR A 126 -0.56 14.25 -3.84
C THR A 126 -0.06 15.28 -4.85
N VAL A 127 0.22 14.88 -6.09
CA VAL A 127 0.61 15.81 -7.17
C VAL A 127 -0.52 16.78 -7.47
N LEU A 128 -1.75 16.29 -7.61
CA LEU A 128 -2.92 17.15 -7.80
C LEU A 128 -3.11 18.10 -6.60
N ALA A 129 -2.81 17.62 -5.38
CA ALA A 129 -2.84 18.46 -4.20
C ALA A 129 -1.84 19.62 -4.27
N GLU A 130 -0.62 19.37 -4.77
CA GLU A 130 0.44 20.37 -4.89
C GLU A 130 0.20 21.37 -6.03
N VAL A 131 -0.44 20.97 -7.14
CA VAL A 131 -0.73 21.85 -8.28
C VAL A 131 -1.89 22.82 -8.01
N GLU A 132 -2.79 22.48 -7.09
CA GLU A 132 -3.97 23.29 -6.76
C GLU A 132 -3.78 24.27 -5.60
N GLU A 133 -2.61 24.26 -4.95
CA GLU A 133 -2.20 25.28 -3.97
C GLU A 133 -1.61 26.52 -4.64
#